data_AF-A0A809XE22-F1
#
_entry.id   AF-A0A809XE22-F1
#
_cell.length_a   1.000
_cell.length_b   1.000
_cell.length_c   1.000
_cell.angle_alpha   90.00
_cell.angle_beta   90.00
_cell.angle_gamma   90.00
#
_symmetry.space_group_name_H-M   'P 1'
#
loop_
_entity.id
_entity.type
_entity.pdbx_description
1 polymer ?
#
loop_
_entity_poly.entity_id
_entity_poly.type
_entity_poly.pdbx_seq_one_letter_code
_entity_poly.pdbx_strand_id
1 'polypeptide(L)' 'MVAVIAPDGERSYWVAAVEPERATEAVAQVVGDGQIVRLLQHRLRVKSDALRPGEVRRLGI' A
#
# COMPACT_ATOMS: atom_id res chain seq x y z
N MET A 1 4.93 -3.61 2.47
CA MET A 1 4.77 -2.47 1.55
C MET A 1 4.02 -2.97 0.33
N VAL A 2 3.10 -2.19 -0.21
CA VAL A 2 2.34 -2.51 -1.43
C VAL A 2 2.71 -1.46 -2.47
N ALA A 3 3.15 -1.88 -3.65
CA ALA A 3 3.26 -0.99 -4.79
C ALA A 3 1.92 -0.95 -5.53
N VAL A 4 1.47 0.25 -5.82
CA VAL A 4 0.25 0.55 -6.57
C VAL A 4 0.68 1.13 -7.91
N ILE A 5 0.13 0.59 -9.00
CA ILE A 5 0.33 1.11 -10.35
C ILE A 5 -0.98 1.71 -10.82
N ALA A 6 -0.98 3.02 -11.07
CA ALA A 6 -2.12 3.78 -11.57
C ALA A 6 -2.35 3.54 -13.09
N PRO A 7 -3.53 3.90 -13.63
CA PRO A 7 -3.84 3.74 -15.05
C PRO A 7 -2.91 4.46 -16.02
N ASP A 8 -2.32 5.57 -15.58
CA ASP A 8 -1.31 6.32 -16.32
C ASP A 8 0.10 5.69 -16.26
N GLY A 9 0.26 4.60 -15.50
CA GLY A 9 1.52 3.91 -15.29
C GLY A 9 2.35 4.46 -14.13
N GLU A 10 1.89 5.51 -13.42
CA GLU A 10 2.58 6.03 -12.24
C GLU A 10 2.61 4.96 -11.14
N ARG A 11 3.79 4.75 -10.56
CA ARG A 11 3.98 3.82 -9.45
C ARG A 11 4.06 4.60 -8.14
N SER A 12 3.18 4.28 -7.20
CA SER A 12 3.24 4.76 -5.82
C SER A 12 3.40 3.61 -4.84
N TYR A 13 4.08 3.86 -3.73
CA TYR A 13 4.30 2.85 -2.70
C TYR A 13 3.49 3.18 -1.47
N TRP A 14 2.88 2.16 -0.89
CA TRP A 14 1.98 2.27 0.24
C TRP A 14 2.40 1.31 1.34
N VAL A 15 2.15 1.72 2.57
CA VAL A 15 2.38 0.92 3.76
C VAL A 15 1.07 0.82 4.52
N ALA A 16 0.80 -0.37 5.05
CA ALA A 16 -0.37 -0.64 5.86
C ALA A 16 0.09 -1.32 7.15
N ALA A 17 -0.32 -0.80 8.30
CA ALA A 17 -0.06 -1.37 9.62
C ALA A 17 -1.09 -2.45 9.96
N VAL A 18 -1.10 -3.49 9.12
CA VAL A 18 -1.95 -4.68 9.23
C VAL A 18 -1.10 -5.91 8.95
N GLU A 19 -1.65 -7.10 9.20
CA GLU A 19 -1.00 -8.34 8.82
C GLU A 19 -0.61 -8.33 7.34
N PRO A 20 0.58 -8.84 6.97
CA PRO A 20 1.07 -8.78 5.60
C PRO A 20 0.05 -9.30 4.58
N GLU A 21 -0.67 -10.38 4.88
CA GLU A 21 -1.66 -10.96 3.96
C GLU A 21 -2.82 -10.00 3.64
N ARG A 22 -3.11 -9.05 4.55
CA ARG A 22 -4.19 -8.05 4.42
C ARG A 22 -3.73 -6.72 3.83
N ALA A 23 -2.42 -6.51 3.66
CA ALA A 23 -1.88 -5.23 3.25
C ALA A 23 -2.39 -4.78 1.87
N THR A 24 -2.54 -5.71 0.92
CA THR A 24 -3.04 -5.42 -0.43
C THR A 24 -4.50 -4.94 -0.39
N GLU A 25 -5.36 -5.64 0.34
CA GLU A 25 -6.78 -5.30 0.49
C GLU A 25 -6.96 -3.95 1.20
N ALA A 26 -6.22 -3.72 2.30
CA ALA A 26 -6.26 -2.45 3.02
C ALA A 26 -5.85 -1.26 2.14
N VAL A 27 -4.85 -1.44 1.27
CA VAL A 27 -4.44 -0.41 0.31
C VAL A 27 -5.48 -0.20 -0.80
N ALA A 28 -6.09 -1.28 -1.30
CA ALA A 28 -7.15 -1.19 -2.31
C ALA A 28 -8.34 -0.35 -1.82
N GLN A 29 -8.77 -0.54 -0.57
CA GLN A 29 -9.87 0.23 0.02
C GLN A 29 -9.61 1.74 0.10
N VAL A 30 -8.35 2.14 0.32
CA VAL A 30 -7.98 3.56 0.46
C VAL A 30 -7.76 4.24 -0.88
N VAL A 31 -7.13 3.53 -1.84
CA VAL A 31 -6.81 4.09 -3.15
C VAL A 31 -8.04 4.06 -4.09
N GLY A 32 -8.95 3.11 -3.88
CA GLY A 32 -10.15 2.92 -4.69
C GLY A 32 -9.88 2.17 -5.99
N ASP A 33 -10.74 1.19 -6.32
CA ASP A 33 -10.54 0.26 -7.43
C ASP A 33 -10.43 0.94 -8.81
N GLY A 34 -11.02 2.12 -8.99
CA GLY A 34 -10.97 2.88 -10.26
C GLY A 34 -9.64 3.57 -10.54
N GLN A 35 -8.70 3.57 -9.60
CA GLN A 35 -7.38 4.22 -9.70
C GLN A 35 -6.23 3.21 -9.76
N ILE A 36 -6.52 1.91 -9.88
CA ILE A 36 -5.52 0.85 -9.69
C ILE A 36 -5.58 -0.14 -10.84
N VAL A 37 -4.47 -0.27 -11.57
CA VAL A 37 -4.31 -1.32 -12.58
C VAL A 37 -3.65 -2.56 -11.98
N ARG A 38 -2.79 -2.38 -10.97
CA ARG A 38 -2.08 -3.50 -10.33
C ARG A 38 -1.60 -3.18 -8.92
N LEU A 39 -1.72 -4.17 -8.03
CA LEU A 39 -1.14 -4.16 -6.69
C LEU A 39 -0.04 -5.23 -6.59
N LEU A 40 1.12 -4.85 -6.06
CA LEU A 40 2.26 -5.74 -5.85
C LEU A 40 2.70 -5.69 -4.40
N GLN A 41 2.60 -6.82 -3.70
CA GLN A 41 3.08 -6.92 -2.34
C GLN A 41 4.61 -7.07 -2.34
N HIS A 42 5.31 -6.10 -1.76
CA HIS A 42 6.74 -6.16 -1.53
C HIS A 42 7.03 -6.46 -0.06
N ARG A 43 7.78 -7.55 0.16
CA ARG A 43 8.25 -7.96 1.49
C ARG A 43 9.44 -7.08 1.87
N LEU A 44 9.17 -6.02 2.63
CA LEU A 44 10.18 -5.14 3.19
C LEU A 44 9.90 -4.96 4.67
N ARG A 45 10.92 -5.14 5.52
CA ARG A 45 10.85 -4.81 6.95
C ARG A 45 10.84 -3.29 7.08
N VAL A 46 9.65 -2.70 7.03
CA VAL A 46 9.45 -1.32 7.45
C VAL A 46 9.34 -1.35 8.97
N LYS A 47 10.08 -0.50 9.69
CA LYS A 47 9.89 -0.35 11.15
C LYS A 47 8.44 0.07 11.39
N SER A 48 7.65 -0.77 12.05
CA SER A 48 6.21 -0.52 12.28
C SER A 48 5.95 0.62 13.26
N ASP A 49 6.99 1.15 13.92
CA ASP A 49 6.89 2.16 14.99
C ASP A 49 6.36 3.53 14.52
N ALA A 50 6.14 3.71 13.20
CA ALA A 50 5.72 4.98 12.60
C ALA A 50 4.26 4.99 12.06
N LEU A 51 3.50 3.91 12.28
CA LEU A 51 2.12 3.77 11.81
C LEU A 51 1.22 3.30 12.95
N ARG A 52 0.05 3.91 13.09
CA ARG A 52 -0.99 3.44 14.02
C ARG A 52 -1.57 2.12 13.51
N PRO A 53 -2.05 1.22 14.38
CA PRO A 53 -2.73 0.00 13.95
C PRO A 53 -3.85 0.30 12.95
N GLY A 54 -3.84 -0.38 11.81
CA GLY A 54 -4.80 -0.16 10.71
C GLY A 54 -4.52 1.05 9.82
N GLU A 55 -3.49 1.87 10.11
CA GLU A 55 -3.12 3.00 9.28
C GLU A 55 -2.58 2.54 7.92
N VAL A 56 -3.05 3.19 6.86
CA VAL A 56 -2.58 3.02 5.49
C VAL A 56 -2.04 4.37 5.02
N ARG A 57 -0.80 4.41 4.51
CA ARG A 57 -0.12 5.65 4.12
C ARG A 57 0.67 5.49 2.83
N ARG A 58 0.59 6.50 1.95
CA ARG A 58 1.47 6.63 0.77
C ARG A 58 2.87 7.06 1.23
N LEU A 59 3.89 6.43 0.68
CA LEU A 59 5.28 6.85 0.82
C LEU A 59 5.60 7.89 -0.24
N GLY A 60 6.16 9.03 0.18
CA GLY A 60 6.84 9.96 -0.71
C GLY A 60 8.28 9.48 -0.87
N ILE A 61 8.54 8.72 -1.94
CA ILE A 61 9.88 8.31 -2.38
C ILE A 61 10.09 8.72 -3.83
#